data_AF-A0A0D3KZ55-F1
#
_entry.id   AF-A0A0D3KZ55-F1
#
_cell.length_a   1.000
_cell.length_b   1.000
_cell.length_c   1.000
_cell.angle_alpha   90.00
_cell.angle_beta   90.00
_cell.angle_gamma   90.00
#
_symmetry.space_group_name_H-M   'P 1'
#
loop_
_entity.id
_entity.type
_entity.pdbx_description
1 polymer ?
#
loop_
_entity_poly.entity_id
_entity_poly.type
_entity_poly.pdbx_seq_one_letter_code
_entity_poly.pdbx_strand_id
1 'polypeptide(L)'
;MGWEYTPEEAAQWQLQERGGDQGDYRAGITRKIANAIDCLRLEPLSKRATITFPFTGCEAGGAGGSEANDWTVQGMNKCCRELHLYLEDGKLKCTGIVRMQNATIFVKNIHFFSTLLQHVADALGVELGEYTHWITNLCHDRSATSC
;
A
#
# COMPACT_ATOMS: atom_id res chain seq x y z
N MET A 1 5.54 11.95 6.76
CA MET A 1 6.94 11.48 6.64
C MET A 1 7.21 11.15 5.17
N GLY A 2 8.03 11.95 4.50
CA GLY A 2 8.73 11.51 3.31
C GLY A 2 10.19 11.36 3.71
N TRP A 3 10.73 10.15 3.68
CA TRP A 3 12.18 10.00 3.75
C TRP A 3 12.71 10.47 2.40
N GLU A 4 13.27 11.67 2.38
CA GLU A 4 14.06 12.13 1.24
C GLU A 4 15.31 11.24 1.18
N TYR A 5 15.51 10.59 0.05
CA TYR A 5 16.71 9.83 -0.24
C TYR A 5 17.36 10.44 -1.47
N THR A 6 18.69 10.37 -1.49
CA THR A 6 19.52 10.82 -2.60
C THR A 6 19.25 10.02 -3.87
N PRO A 7 19.52 10.58 -5.07
CA PRO A 7 19.44 9.82 -6.32
C PRO A 7 20.28 8.52 -6.29
N GLU A 8 21.41 8.52 -5.59
CA GLU A 8 22.25 7.35 -5.41
C GLU A 8 21.55 6.25 -4.58
N GLU A 9 20.92 6.63 -3.47
CA GLU A 9 20.09 5.71 -2.68
C GLU A 9 18.89 5.22 -3.49
N ALA A 10 18.25 6.09 -4.28
CA ALA A 10 17.18 5.70 -5.18
C ALA A 10 17.62 4.56 -6.10
N ALA A 11 18.76 4.73 -6.77
CA ALA A 11 19.31 3.74 -7.69
C ALA A 11 19.66 2.42 -6.98
N GLN A 12 20.13 2.48 -5.73
CA GLN A 12 20.46 1.29 -4.94
C GLN A 12 19.21 0.50 -4.50
N TRP A 13 18.10 1.18 -4.20
CA TRP A 13 16.94 0.57 -3.55
C TRP A 13 15.73 0.36 -4.49
N GLN A 14 15.67 1.08 -5.63
CA GLN A 14 14.61 0.99 -6.65
C GLN A 14 14.94 0.02 -7.79
N LEU A 15 15.54 -1.12 -7.46
CA LEU A 15 15.82 -2.18 -8.42
C LEU A 15 14.53 -2.83 -8.93
N GLN A 16 14.51 -3.33 -10.17
CA GLN A 16 13.32 -3.99 -10.71
C GLN A 16 12.91 -5.18 -9.85
N GLU A 17 13.85 -6.04 -9.45
CA GLU A 17 13.63 -7.15 -8.53
C GLU A 17 12.96 -6.73 -7.20
N ARG A 18 13.05 -5.45 -6.82
CA ARG A 18 12.49 -4.88 -5.57
C ARG A 18 11.27 -4.00 -5.76
N GLY A 19 10.73 -3.92 -6.98
CA GLY A 19 9.52 -3.16 -7.27
C GLY A 19 9.73 -1.79 -7.90
N GLY A 20 10.93 -1.46 -8.38
CA GLY A 20 11.30 -0.13 -8.90
C GLY A 20 10.32 0.48 -9.92
N ASP A 21 9.78 -0.33 -10.83
CA ASP A 21 8.89 0.13 -11.92
C ASP A 21 7.39 0.06 -11.59
N GLN A 22 6.99 -0.13 -10.32
CA GLN A 22 5.58 -0.20 -9.92
C GLN A 22 4.93 1.17 -9.65
N GLY A 23 5.59 2.26 -10.06
CA GLY A 23 5.12 3.62 -9.83
C GLY A 23 5.26 4.07 -8.37
N ASP A 24 4.95 5.33 -8.11
CA ASP A 24 5.15 5.92 -6.79
C ASP A 24 3.97 5.60 -5.85
N TYR A 25 4.20 4.74 -4.84
CA TYR A 25 3.24 4.47 -3.77
C TYR A 25 3.09 5.65 -2.79
N ARG A 26 4.01 6.63 -2.85
CA ARG A 26 3.99 7.84 -2.01
C ARG A 26 3.07 8.93 -2.58
N ALA A 27 2.66 8.82 -3.85
CA ALA A 27 1.76 9.79 -4.45
C ALA A 27 0.48 9.93 -3.61
N GLY A 28 0.25 11.13 -3.08
CA GLY A 28 -0.88 11.43 -2.21
C GLY A 28 -0.90 10.72 -0.85
N ILE A 29 0.14 9.96 -0.47
CA ILE A 29 0.08 9.05 0.67
C ILE A 29 -0.23 9.76 1.99
N THR A 30 0.34 10.94 2.23
CA THR A 30 0.07 11.76 3.41
C THR A 30 -1.41 12.13 3.50
N ARG A 31 -2.04 12.47 2.37
CA ARG A 31 -3.47 12.82 2.32
C ARG A 31 -4.36 11.59 2.49
N LYS A 32 -3.97 10.45 1.90
CA LYS A 32 -4.70 9.18 2.09
C LYS A 32 -4.69 8.73 3.56
N ILE A 33 -3.54 8.82 4.20
CA ILE A 33 -3.36 8.52 5.63
C ILE A 33 -4.22 9.47 6.48
N ALA A 34 -4.14 10.79 6.23
CA ALA A 34 -4.93 11.77 6.96
C ALA A 34 -6.44 11.49 6.84
N ASN A 35 -6.93 11.20 5.64
CA ASN A 35 -8.34 10.87 5.42
C ASN A 35 -8.78 9.61 6.18
N ALA A 36 -7.93 8.57 6.23
CA ALA A 36 -8.24 7.35 6.98
C ALA A 36 -8.27 7.62 8.50
N ILE A 37 -7.32 8.41 9.02
CA ILE A 37 -7.29 8.85 10.41
C ILE A 37 -8.54 9.65 10.76
N ASP A 38 -8.89 10.66 9.94
CA ASP A 38 -10.05 11.52 10.19
C ASP A 38 -11.35 10.70 10.17
N CYS A 39 -11.48 9.75 9.24
CA CYS A 39 -12.59 8.82 9.19
C CYS A 39 -12.74 8.03 10.50
N LEU A 40 -11.65 7.41 10.99
CA LEU A 40 -11.70 6.61 12.22
C LEU A 40 -11.83 7.44 13.50
N ARG A 41 -11.38 8.69 13.51
CA ARG A 41 -11.61 9.61 14.63
C ARG A 41 -13.07 10.03 14.74
N LEU A 42 -13.69 10.38 13.60
CA LEU A 42 -15.05 10.90 13.56
C LEU A 42 -16.10 9.78 13.61
N GLU A 43 -15.83 8.67 12.93
CA GLU A 43 -16.69 7.49 12.87
C GLU A 43 -15.88 6.22 13.15
N PRO A 44 -15.60 5.88 14.42
CA PRO A 44 -14.75 4.72 14.80
C PRO A 44 -15.21 3.36 14.26
N LEU A 45 -16.50 3.21 13.96
CA LEU A 45 -17.11 1.99 13.40
C LEU A 45 -17.28 2.06 11.87
N SER A 46 -16.70 3.07 11.22
CA SER A 46 -16.82 3.26 9.78
C SER A 46 -16.15 2.12 9.02
N LYS A 47 -16.89 1.57 8.06
CA LYS A 47 -16.38 0.58 7.09
C LYS A 47 -15.70 1.25 5.88
N ARG A 48 -15.48 2.56 5.93
CA ARG A 48 -15.01 3.40 4.80
C ARG A 48 -13.58 3.91 5.01
N ALA A 49 -12.92 3.54 6.10
CA ALA A 49 -11.52 3.92 6.34
C ALA A 49 -10.59 3.05 5.49
N THR A 50 -10.35 3.49 4.25
CA THR A 50 -9.56 2.74 3.26
C THR A 50 -8.42 3.58 2.69
N ILE A 51 -7.24 2.99 2.54
CA ILE A 51 -6.15 3.56 1.73
C ILE A 51 -6.09 2.76 0.43
N THR A 52 -6.52 3.40 -0.66
CA THR A 52 -6.53 2.79 -1.99
C THR A 52 -5.29 3.21 -2.78
N PHE A 53 -4.72 2.25 -3.50
CA PHE A 53 -3.65 2.45 -4.46
C PHE A 53 -4.25 2.26 -5.85
N PRO A 54 -4.84 3.32 -6.44
CA PRO A 54 -5.63 3.16 -7.63
C PRO A 54 -4.78 2.77 -8.84
N PHE A 55 -5.49 2.16 -9.78
CA PHE A 55 -5.06 1.74 -11.10
C PHE A 55 -4.70 2.93 -12.02
N THR A 56 -5.42 4.03 -11.80
CA THR A 56 -5.55 5.21 -12.65
C THR A 56 -5.78 6.45 -11.77
N GLY A 57 -5.67 7.65 -12.34
CA GLY A 57 -5.66 8.93 -11.61
C GLY A 57 -4.31 9.65 -11.74
N CYS A 58 -4.28 10.97 -11.54
CA CYS A 58 -3.07 11.79 -11.67
C CYS A 58 -1.92 11.29 -10.77
N GLU A 59 -2.24 10.59 -9.67
CA GLU A 59 -1.29 9.94 -8.75
C GLU A 59 -0.80 8.55 -9.23
N ALA A 60 -1.46 7.95 -10.23
CA ALA A 60 -1.12 6.66 -10.83
C ALA A 60 -0.71 6.78 -12.31
N GLY A 61 -0.65 8.00 -12.86
CA GLY A 61 -0.24 8.27 -14.25
C GLY A 61 -1.36 8.19 -15.30
N GLY A 62 -2.64 8.13 -14.91
CA GLY A 62 -3.77 8.04 -15.85
C GLY A 62 -4.98 8.90 -15.44
N ALA A 63 -6.05 8.93 -16.22
CA ALA A 63 -7.33 9.54 -15.82
C ALA A 63 -8.45 8.51 -16.05
N GLY A 64 -9.13 8.05 -14.99
CA GLY A 64 -10.24 7.09 -15.11
C GLY A 64 -10.29 6.06 -13.99
N GLY A 65 -11.14 5.04 -14.16
CA GLY A 65 -11.19 3.79 -13.39
C GLY A 65 -10.44 2.66 -14.09
N SER A 66 -10.85 1.40 -13.88
CA SER A 66 -10.18 0.23 -14.49
C SER A 66 -10.28 0.18 -16.01
N GLU A 67 -11.24 0.88 -16.61
CA GLU A 67 -11.42 1.01 -18.05
C GLU A 67 -10.28 1.76 -18.74
N ALA A 68 -9.56 2.61 -18.00
CA ALA A 68 -8.42 3.38 -18.49
C ALA A 68 -7.07 2.70 -18.17
N ASN A 69 -7.09 1.45 -17.70
CA ASN A 69 -5.85 0.71 -17.43
C ASN A 69 -5.17 0.24 -18.69
N ASP A 70 -3.89 0.57 -18.80
CA ASP A 70 -2.98 -0.08 -19.73
C ASP A 70 -2.14 -1.11 -18.96
N TRP A 71 -2.40 -2.40 -19.23
CA TRP A 71 -1.66 -3.49 -18.58
C TRP A 71 -0.19 -3.55 -19.02
N THR A 72 0.14 -2.93 -20.16
CA THR A 72 1.52 -2.86 -20.67
C THR A 72 2.36 -1.84 -19.90
N VAL A 73 1.74 -0.90 -19.19
CA VAL A 73 2.41 0.09 -18.33
C VAL A 73 2.57 -0.49 -16.92
N GLN A 74 3.80 -0.92 -16.58
CA GLN A 74 4.08 -1.59 -15.29
C GLN A 74 3.65 -0.77 -14.06
N GLY A 75 3.77 0.56 -14.14
CA GLY A 75 3.44 1.48 -13.04
C GLY A 75 1.94 1.62 -12.71
N MET A 76 1.06 1.24 -13.63
CA MET A 76 -0.41 1.31 -13.44
C MET A 76 -0.96 0.13 -12.65
N ASN A 77 -0.19 -0.96 -12.54
CA ASN A 77 -0.61 -2.21 -11.91
C ASN A 77 0.09 -2.44 -10.58
N LYS A 78 -0.03 -1.51 -9.63
CA LYS A 78 0.48 -1.67 -8.25
C LYS A 78 0.02 -3.00 -7.63
N CYS A 79 0.93 -3.69 -6.93
CA CYS A 79 0.70 -4.97 -6.26
C CYS A 79 -0.26 -4.82 -5.08
N CYS A 80 0.01 -3.89 -4.16
CA CYS A 80 -0.95 -3.54 -3.12
C CYS A 80 -2.07 -2.72 -3.76
N ARG A 81 -3.31 -3.12 -3.51
CA ARG A 81 -4.50 -2.47 -4.07
C ARG A 81 -5.20 -1.62 -3.04
N GLU A 82 -5.31 -2.14 -1.82
CA GLU A 82 -6.10 -1.50 -0.79
C GLU A 82 -5.66 -1.94 0.60
N LEU A 83 -5.79 -1.03 1.56
CA LEU A 83 -5.73 -1.29 2.99
C LEU A 83 -7.06 -0.90 3.59
N HIS A 84 -7.75 -1.82 4.24
CA HIS A 84 -8.96 -1.58 5.03
C HIS A 84 -8.53 -1.40 6.48
N LEU A 85 -8.72 -0.22 7.04
CA LEU A 85 -8.37 0.08 8.42
C LEU A 85 -9.65 0.09 9.25
N TYR A 86 -9.60 -0.51 10.44
CA TYR A 86 -10.76 -0.58 11.32
C TYR A 86 -10.32 -0.66 12.78
N LEU A 87 -11.17 -0.16 13.66
CA LEU A 87 -10.98 -0.27 15.11
C LEU A 87 -11.77 -1.46 15.63
N GLU A 88 -11.09 -2.35 16.34
CA GLU A 88 -11.68 -3.53 16.97
C GLU A 88 -10.96 -3.81 18.28
N ASP A 89 -11.70 -4.09 19.35
CA ASP A 89 -11.16 -4.32 20.71
C ASP A 89 -10.24 -3.19 21.22
N GLY A 90 -10.52 -1.94 20.81
CA GLY A 90 -9.71 -0.78 21.18
C GLY A 90 -8.35 -0.70 20.45
N LYS A 91 -8.12 -1.55 19.43
CA LYS A 91 -6.89 -1.59 18.64
C LYS A 91 -7.16 -1.22 17.19
N LEU A 92 -6.15 -0.65 16.52
CA LEU A 92 -6.16 -0.48 15.07
C LEU A 92 -5.80 -1.81 14.41
N LYS A 93 -6.73 -2.38 13.65
CA LYS A 93 -6.48 -3.54 12.80
C LYS A 93 -6.54 -3.14 11.33
N CYS A 94 -5.94 -3.96 10.48
CA CYS A 94 -5.97 -3.73 9.05
C CYS A 94 -5.99 -5.01 8.21
N THR A 95 -6.77 -5.01 7.13
CA THR A 95 -6.70 -6.02 6.07
C THR A 95 -6.14 -5.38 4.81
N GLY A 96 -5.01 -5.89 4.32
CA GLY A 96 -4.42 -5.49 3.05
C GLY A 96 -4.76 -6.45 1.93
N ILE A 97 -5.14 -5.91 0.76
CA ILE A 97 -5.41 -6.67 -0.46
C ILE A 97 -4.28 -6.46 -1.45
N VAL A 98 -3.61 -7.56 -1.81
CA VAL A 98 -2.44 -7.57 -2.68
C VAL A 98 -2.69 -8.50 -3.86
N ARG A 99 -2.73 -7.97 -5.09
CA ARG A 99 -3.01 -8.77 -6.30
C ARG A 99 -1.91 -9.80 -6.61
N MET A 100 -0.68 -9.50 -6.19
CA MET A 100 0.51 -10.28 -6.48
C MET A 100 1.58 -9.97 -5.44
N GLN A 101 2.12 -11.00 -4.82
CA GLN A 101 3.22 -10.88 -3.87
C GLN A 101 4.40 -11.70 -4.38
N ASN A 102 5.55 -11.05 -4.49
CA ASN A 102 6.82 -11.74 -4.68
C ASN A 102 7.36 -12.13 -3.30
N ALA A 103 7.62 -13.43 -3.08
CA ALA A 103 8.10 -13.98 -1.81
C ALA A 103 9.41 -13.32 -1.35
N THR A 104 10.35 -13.04 -2.26
CA THR A 104 11.64 -12.40 -1.94
C THR A 104 11.50 -10.99 -1.34
N ILE A 105 10.40 -10.29 -1.61
CA ILE A 105 10.14 -8.95 -1.08
C ILE A 105 8.99 -8.93 -0.06
N PHE A 106 8.51 -10.11 0.36
CA PHE A 106 7.41 -10.23 1.31
C PHE A 106 7.71 -9.49 2.62
N VAL A 107 8.88 -9.73 3.19
CA VAL A 107 9.31 -9.10 4.46
C VAL A 107 9.37 -7.57 4.32
N LYS A 108 9.81 -7.06 3.16
CA LYS A 108 9.80 -5.62 2.86
C LYS A 108 8.37 -5.06 2.90
N ASN A 109 7.42 -5.75 2.27
CA ASN A 109 6.03 -5.30 2.23
C ASN A 109 5.38 -5.35 3.61
N ILE A 110 5.58 -6.43 4.37
CA ILE A 110 5.10 -6.53 5.75
C ILE A 110 5.67 -5.39 6.59
N HIS A 111 6.99 -5.16 6.55
CA HIS A 111 7.60 -4.07 7.29
C HIS A 111 7.01 -2.70 6.92
N PHE A 112 6.86 -2.42 5.62
CA PHE A 112 6.26 -1.18 5.15
C PHE A 112 4.84 -0.98 5.68
N PHE A 113 3.98 -2.01 5.60
CA PHE A 113 2.62 -1.92 6.12
C PHE A 113 2.61 -1.77 7.64
N SER A 114 3.41 -2.53 8.38
CA SER A 114 3.51 -2.40 9.83
C SER A 114 3.94 -0.99 10.25
N THR A 115 4.92 -0.38 9.58
CA THR A 115 5.34 1.00 9.86
C THR A 115 4.24 2.02 9.55
N LEU A 116 3.54 1.86 8.42
CA LEU A 116 2.41 2.72 8.06
C LEU A 116 1.27 2.61 9.09
N LEU A 117 0.91 1.38 9.47
CA LEU A 117 -0.17 1.13 10.42
C LEU A 117 0.18 1.61 11.82
N GLN A 118 1.44 1.44 12.25
CA GLN A 118 1.91 2.01 13.51
C GLN A 118 1.74 3.54 13.53
N HIS A 119 2.10 4.21 12.43
CA HIS A 119 1.91 5.65 12.32
C HIS A 119 0.43 6.08 12.46
N VAL A 120 -0.48 5.29 11.88
CA VAL A 120 -1.93 5.55 12.01
C VAL A 120 -2.41 5.28 13.44
N ALA A 121 -1.95 4.19 14.06
CA ALA A 121 -2.30 3.83 15.45
C ALA A 121 -1.85 4.90 16.45
N ASP A 122 -0.59 5.36 16.33
CA ASP A 122 -0.03 6.43 17.14
C ASP A 122 -0.84 7.72 17.00
N ALA A 123 -1.24 8.08 15.77
CA ALA A 123 -2.06 9.25 15.52
C ALA A 123 -3.47 9.13 16.11
N LEU A 124 -4.03 7.92 16.16
CA LEU A 124 -5.33 7.64 16.77
C LEU A 124 -5.27 7.49 18.29
N GLY A 125 -4.07 7.33 18.87
CA GLY A 125 -3.89 7.10 20.30
C GLY A 125 -4.34 5.70 20.73
N VAL A 126 -4.24 4.71 19.85
CA VAL A 126 -4.65 3.31 20.09
C VAL A 126 -3.47 2.37 19.89
N GLU A 127 -3.58 1.15 20.42
CA GLU A 127 -2.59 0.10 20.16
C GLU A 127 -2.73 -0.43 18.72
N LEU A 128 -1.61 -0.78 18.10
CA LEU A 128 -1.61 -1.53 16.84
C LEU A 128 -2.03 -2.99 17.12
N GLY A 129 -3.06 -3.44 16.42
CA GLY A 129 -3.57 -4.81 16.47
C GLY A 129 -3.07 -5.64 15.29
N GLU A 130 -3.94 -6.52 14.81
CA GLU A 130 -3.62 -7.51 13.78
C GLU A 130 -3.57 -6.89 12.38
N TYR A 131 -2.63 -7.38 11.57
CA TYR A 131 -2.57 -7.13 10.15
C TYR A 131 -2.85 -8.42 9.38
N THR A 132 -3.93 -8.44 8.61
CA THR A 132 -4.28 -9.53 7.69
C THR A 132 -3.76 -9.20 6.30
N HIS A 133 -2.94 -10.08 5.73
CA HIS A 133 -2.31 -9.87 4.42
C HIS A 133 -2.90 -10.83 3.38
N TRP A 134 -3.86 -10.35 2.58
CA TRP A 134 -4.52 -11.16 1.58
C TRP A 134 -3.81 -11.05 0.23
N ILE A 135 -3.30 -12.19 -0.25
CA ILE A 135 -2.56 -12.30 -1.50
C ILE A 135 -3.40 -13.10 -2.50
N THR A 136 -3.62 -12.56 -3.71
CA THR A 136 -4.27 -13.31 -4.80
C THR A 136 -3.32 -14.28 -5.49
N ASN A 137 -2.10 -13.84 -5.81
CA ASN A 137 -1.06 -14.67 -6.45
C ASN A 137 0.27 -14.52 -5.71
N LEU A 138 0.96 -15.62 -5.45
CA LEU A 138 2.25 -15.66 -4.76
C LEU A 138 3.29 -16.29 -5.68
N CYS A 139 4.30 -15.52 -6.09
CA CYS A 139 5.43 -16.03 -6.86
C CYS A 139 6.72 -16.07 -6.04
N HIS A 140 7.64 -16.93 -6.44
CA HIS A 140 8.98 -16.97 -5.82
C HIS A 140 9.75 -15.68 -6.10
N ASP A 141 9.82 -15.26 -7.36
CA ASP A 141 10.47 -14.04 -7.83
C ASP A 141 9.76 -13.44 -9.06
N ARG A 142 10.33 -12.38 -9.64
CA ARG A 142 9.76 -11.68 -10.81
C ARG A 142 9.95 -12.40 -12.16
N SER A 143 10.80 -13.41 -12.22
CA SER A 143 11.02 -14.20 -13.45
C SER A 143 9.93 -15.24 -13.68
N ALA A 144 9.16 -15.56 -12.64
CA ALA A 144 8.02 -16.47 -12.73
C ALA A 144 6.92 -15.87 -13.64
N THR A 145 6.74 -16.46 -14.82
CA THR A 145 5.70 -16.11 -15.80
C THR A 145 4.29 -16.56 -15.39
N SER A 146 4.20 -17.48 -14.43
CA SER A 146 2.98 -17.82 -13.69
C SER A 146 3.36 -18.49 -12.36
N CYS A 147 2.44 -18.44 -11.40
CA CYS A 147 2.48 -19.26 -10.18
C CYS A 147 1.83 -20.62 -10.49
#